data_AF-A0A1V4SSF8-F1
#
_entry.id   AF-A0A1V4SSF8-F1
#
_cell.length_a   1.000
_cell.length_b   1.000
_cell.length_c   1.000
_cell.angle_alpha   90.00
_cell.angle_beta   90.00
_cell.angle_gamma   90.00
#
_symmetry.space_group_name_H-M   'P 1'
#
loop_
_entity.id
_entity.type
_entity.pdbx_description
1 polymer ?
#
loop_
_entity_poly.entity_id
_entity_poly.type
_entity_poly.pdbx_seq_one_letter_code
_entity_poly.pdbx_strand_id
1 'polypeptide(L)' 'MLTWKKNIFVNAIKARMSQEQRTAEEIIQDYAALIESEKMEILSAIG' A
#
# COMPACT_ATOMS: atom_id res chain seq x y z
N MET A 1 -12.41 -1.83 0.80
CA MET A 1 -12.13 -0.53 1.45
C MET A 1 -12.88 0.58 0.71
N LEU A 2 -13.16 1.75 1.31
CA LEU A 2 -13.65 2.91 0.54
C LEU A 2 -12.62 3.33 -0.53
N THR A 3 -13.06 3.60 -1.76
CA THR A 3 -12.18 3.84 -2.91
C THR A 3 -11.14 4.94 -2.68
N TRP A 4 -11.53 6.06 -2.07
CA TRP A 4 -10.61 7.17 -1.80
C TRP A 4 -9.50 6.78 -0.81
N LYS A 5 -9.83 6.01 0.24
CA LYS A 5 -8.86 5.53 1.24
C LYS A 5 -7.84 4.62 0.57
N LYS A 6 -8.31 3.69 -0.28
CA LYS A 6 -7.42 2.78 -1.04
C LYS A 6 -6.45 3.55 -1.92
N ASN A 7 -6.96 4.54 -2.66
CA ASN A 7 -6.14 5.34 -3.57
C ASN A 7 -5.04 6.13 -2.85
N ILE A 8 -5.29 6.61 -1.62
CA ILE A 8 -4.26 7.26 -0.80
C ILE A 8 -3.12 6.28 -0.52
N PHE A 9 -3.43 5.06 -0.05
CA PHE A 9 -2.40 4.07 0.26
C PHE A 9 -1.65 3.60 -0.99
N VAL A 10 -2.36 3.33 -2.09
CA VAL A 10 -1.74 2.93 -3.37
C VAL A 10 -0.74 3.99 -3.84
N ASN A 11 -1.13 5.27 -3.82
CA ASN A 11 -0.26 6.36 -4.26
C ASN A 11 0.92 6.58 -3.31
N ALA A 12 0.69 6.50 -1.99
CA ALA A 12 1.75 6.61 -1.00
C ALA A 12 2.79 5.50 -1.14
N ILE A 13 2.35 4.24 -1.34
CA ILE A 13 3.26 3.11 -1.52
C ILE A 13 4.04 3.26 -2.83
N LYS A 14 3.39 3.61 -3.95
CA LYS A 14 4.08 3.85 -5.22
C LYS A 14 5.16 4.94 -5.11
N ALA A 15 4.87 6.02 -4.39
CA ALA A 15 5.86 7.08 -4.15
C ALA A 15 7.05 6.56 -3.32
N ARG A 16 6.77 5.83 -2.23
CA ARG A 16 7.80 5.26 -1.36
C ARG A 16 8.65 4.19 -2.05
N MET A 17 8.07 3.38 -2.95
CA MET A 17 8.83 2.42 -3.77
C MET A 17 9.92 3.14 -4.59
N SER A 18 9.59 4.28 -5.21
CA SER A 18 10.56 5.05 -5.98
C SER A 18 11.61 5.75 -5.10
N GLN A 19 11.25 6.18 -3.89
CA GLN A 19 12.13 6.93 -3.00
C GLN A 19 13.08 6.04 -2.20
N GLU A 20 12.59 4.89 -1.73
CA GLU A 20 13.31 3.99 -0.82
C GLU A 20 13.93 2.78 -1.51
N GLN A 21 13.67 2.55 -2.81
CA GLN A 21 14.03 1.30 -3.51
C GLN A 21 13.54 0.03 -2.77
N ARG A 22 12.41 0.13 -2.06
CA ARG A 22 11.73 -0.98 -1.38
C ARG A 22 10.56 -1.51 -2.20
N THR A 23 10.14 -2.75 -1.98
CA THR A 23 8.96 -3.32 -2.64
C THR A 23 7.66 -2.87 -1.97
N ALA A 24 6.52 -3.03 -2.67
CA ALA A 24 5.22 -2.71 -2.09
C ALA A 24 4.92 -3.59 -0.87
N GLU A 25 5.35 -4.86 -0.91
CA GLU A 25 5.18 -5.87 0.13
C GLU A 25 5.97 -5.56 1.40
N GLU A 26 7.10 -4.86 1.28
CA GLU A 26 7.85 -4.36 2.43
C GLU A 26 7.20 -3.10 3.02
N ILE A 27 6.84 -2.14 2.16
CA ILE A 27 6.27 -0.86 2.59
C ILE A 27 4.89 -1.05 3.23
N ILE A 28 4.07 -1.99 2.73
CA ILE A 28 2.74 -2.26 3.28
C ILE A 28 2.80 -2.77 4.74
N GLN A 29 3.93 -3.36 5.17
CA GLN A 29 4.10 -3.82 6.55
C GLN A 29 4.27 -2.67 7.54
N ASP A 30 4.76 -1.51 7.09
CA ASP A 30 4.91 -0.31 7.93
C ASP A 30 3.54 0.20 8.43
N TYR A 31 2.43 -0.18 7.77
CA TYR A 31 1.07 0.19 8.15
C TYR A 31 0.42 -0.85 9.08
N ALA A 32 0.80 -0.86 10.36
CA ALA A 32 0.28 -1.78 11.37
C ALA A 32 -1.24 -1.69 11.63
N ALA A 33 -1.86 -0.55 11.31
CA ALA A 33 -3.30 -0.35 11.47
C ALA A 33 -4.15 -0.93 10.32
N LEU A 34 -3.53 -1.37 9.22
CA LEU A 34 -4.23 -2.06 8.15
C LEU A 34 -4.39 -3.53 8.49
N ILE A 35 -5.62 -4.03 8.37
CA ILE A 35 -5.87 -5.46 8.47
C ILE A 35 -5.41 -6.18 7.20
N GLU A 36 -5.22 -7.49 7.28
CA GLU A 36 -4.67 -8.30 6.19
C GLU A 36 -5.46 -8.18 4.89
N SER A 37 -6.80 -8.14 4.96
CA SER A 37 -7.66 -7.94 3.79
C SER A 37 -7.47 -6.57 3.13
N GLU A 38 -7.28 -5.50 3.92
CA GLU A 38 -6.98 -4.17 3.40
C GLU A 38 -5.60 -4.14 2.73
N LYS A 39 -4.59 -4.78 3.35
CA LYS A 39 -3.25 -4.91 2.76
C LYS A 39 -3.30 -5.62 1.42
N MET A 40 -4.02 -6.74 1.31
CA MET A 40 -4.20 -7.47 0.06
C MET A 40 -4.93 -6.63 -1.00
N GLU A 41 -5.98 -5.90 -0.63
CA GLU A 41 -6.73 -5.03 -1.56
C GLU A 41 -5.84 -3.90 -2.12
N ILE A 42 -4.94 -3.35 -1.30
CA ILE A 42 -3.99 -2.31 -1.72
C ILE A 42 -2.90 -2.89 -2.61
N LEU A 43 -2.27 -4.01 -2.21
CA LEU A 43 -1.23 -4.67 -3.00
C LEU A 43 -1.74 -5.08 -4.38
N SER A 44 -2.93 -5.69 -4.45
CA SER A 44 -3.56 -6.07 -5.72
C SER A 44 -3.83 -4.88 -6.64
N ALA A 45 -3.98 -3.66 -6.09
CA ALA A 45 -4.21 -2.45 -6.89
C ALA A 45 -2.90 -1.77 -7.36
N ILE A 46 -1.75 -2.17 -6.82
CA ILE A 46 -0.44 -1.63 -7.24
C ILE A 46 0.00 -2.29 -8.55
N GLY A 47 -0.29 -3.58 -8.72
CA GLY A 47 0.06 -4.38 -9.91
C GLY A 47 1.09 -5.44 -9.57
#